data_AF-A0A939V0K7-F1
#
_entry.id   AF-A0A939V0K7-F1
#
_cell.length_a   1.000
_cell.length_b   1.000
_cell.length_c   1.000
_cell.angle_alpha   90.00
_cell.angle_beta   90.00
_cell.angle_gamma   90.00
#
_symmetry.space_group_name_H-M   'P 1'
#
loop_
_entity.id
_entity.type
_entity.pdbx_description
1 polymer ?
#
loop_
_entity_poly.entity_id
_entity_poly.type
_entity_poly.pdbx_seq_one_letter_code
_entity_poly.pdbx_strand_id
1 'polypeptide(L)'
;MTNYYTVAGHIFSVCGEEEIFSRMDNYAPFSSGAAETVVFSLSVEGGEPPAYVEEIRQDDEGQVIICGRTPAGEPVFEYRWGGKSAGWLICSADYVRSRLVVTDGYQKLAVDNALMVLYALATARLQTALFHAAAVSYKDCAYMFLGKSGTGKSTHARLWQQYIEGVELVNDDNPVVRIMDDGQAWVFGSPWSGKTPCYRPVSYPLKGIVLLSQAPYNKIERLRGIQAYAALVPSISGKRWDERIADGLHQTENTLASHVPVWHLECLPDEAAARICNETISA
;
A
#
# COMPACT_ATOMS: atom_id res chain seq x y z
N MET A 1 22.13 -14.46 -0.16
CA MET A 1 22.36 -13.38 0.82
C MET A 1 21.01 -13.01 1.44
N THR A 2 20.98 -12.60 2.72
CA THR A 2 19.74 -12.17 3.39
C THR A 2 19.87 -10.71 3.81
N ASN A 3 18.92 -9.88 3.37
CA ASN A 3 18.80 -8.47 3.75
C ASN A 3 17.51 -8.23 4.53
N TYR A 4 17.53 -7.22 5.40
CA TYR A 4 16.42 -6.86 6.27
C TYR A 4 15.94 -5.44 5.98
N TYR A 5 14.63 -5.25 6.02
CA TYR A 5 14.00 -3.96 5.74
C TYR A 5 12.94 -3.65 6.79
N THR A 6 12.81 -2.38 7.14
CA THR A 6 11.83 -1.89 8.11
C THR A 6 10.88 -0.89 7.46
N VAL A 7 9.59 -1.19 7.47
CA VAL A 7 8.53 -0.28 6.99
C VAL A 7 7.47 -0.14 8.08
N ALA A 8 7.12 1.09 8.46
CA ALA A 8 6.18 1.39 9.55
C ALA A 8 6.45 0.62 10.87
N GLY A 9 7.73 0.38 11.18
CA GLY A 9 8.16 -0.38 12.36
C GLY A 9 8.02 -1.90 12.24
N HIS A 10 7.64 -2.43 11.09
CA HIS A 10 7.59 -3.87 10.81
C HIS A 10 8.84 -4.29 10.03
N ILE A 11 9.58 -5.26 10.58
CA ILE A 11 10.81 -5.77 9.97
C ILE A 11 10.51 -7.03 9.18
N PHE A 12 10.95 -7.09 7.92
CA PHE A 12 10.89 -8.30 7.10
C PHE A 12 12.25 -8.61 6.48
N SER A 13 12.44 -9.87 6.09
CA SER A 13 13.70 -10.32 5.48
C SER A 13 13.50 -10.84 4.06
N VAL A 14 14.46 -10.56 3.19
CA VAL A 14 14.52 -11.11 1.83
C VAL A 14 15.82 -11.88 1.66
N CYS A 15 15.71 -13.14 1.26
CA CYS A 15 16.83 -14.01 0.93
C CYS A 15 16.84 -14.25 -0.58
N GLY A 16 17.99 -14.06 -1.23
CA GLY A 16 18.14 -14.27 -2.67
C GLY A 16 19.57 -14.09 -3.16
N GLU A 17 19.74 -14.12 -4.47
CA GLU A 17 21.00 -13.81 -5.16
C GLU A 17 21.26 -12.31 -5.24
N GLU A 18 22.52 -11.90 -5.44
CA GLU A 18 22.94 -10.49 -5.52
C GLU A 18 22.18 -9.73 -6.62
N GLU A 19 21.88 -10.40 -7.72
CA GLU A 19 21.13 -9.86 -8.86
C GLU A 19 19.70 -9.42 -8.50
N ILE A 20 19.07 -10.07 -7.52
CA ILE A 20 17.74 -9.66 -7.04
C ILE A 20 17.84 -8.33 -6.29
N PHE A 21 18.86 -8.17 -5.44
CA PHE A 21 19.04 -6.96 -4.64
C PHE A 21 19.38 -5.73 -5.48
N SER A 22 20.04 -5.89 -6.63
CA SER A 22 20.29 -4.78 -7.56
C SER A 22 19.01 -4.20 -8.20
N ARG A 23 17.89 -4.93 -8.11
CA ARG A 23 16.55 -4.50 -8.60
C ARG A 23 15.66 -3.95 -7.48
N MET A 24 16.16 -3.90 -6.24
CA MET A 24 15.42 -3.47 -5.05
C MET A 24 15.85 -2.07 -4.57
N ASP A 25 16.18 -1.18 -5.52
CA ASP A 25 16.61 0.20 -5.25
C ASP A 25 15.55 0.99 -4.44
N ASN A 26 14.27 0.73 -4.68
CA ASN A 26 13.15 1.30 -3.92
C ASN A 26 13.11 0.90 -2.44
N TYR A 27 13.78 -0.21 -2.05
CA TYR A 27 13.86 -0.65 -0.65
C TYR A 27 15.13 -0.15 0.06
N ALA A 28 16.11 0.38 -0.67
CA ALA A 28 17.38 0.82 -0.08
C ALA A 28 17.19 1.84 1.08
N PRO A 29 16.28 2.83 0.99
CA PRO A 29 16.02 3.76 2.09
C PRO A 29 15.40 3.11 3.34
N PHE A 30 14.86 1.90 3.20
CA PHE A 30 14.21 1.13 4.27
C PHE A 30 15.10 0.01 4.81
N SER A 31 16.35 -0.08 4.37
CA SER A 31 17.30 -1.09 4.85
C SER A 31 17.53 -0.94 6.36
N SER A 32 17.63 -2.08 7.03
CA SER A 32 17.85 -2.16 8.48
C SER A 32 18.86 -3.25 8.82
N GLY A 33 19.38 -3.22 10.05
CA GLY A 33 20.24 -4.28 10.56
C GLY A 33 19.49 -5.61 10.68
N ALA A 34 20.25 -6.69 10.86
CA ALA A 34 19.66 -8.00 11.12
C ALA A 34 18.77 -7.96 12.36
N ALA A 35 17.66 -8.69 12.30
CA ALA A 35 16.69 -8.79 13.39
C ALA A 35 16.45 -10.26 13.75
N GLU A 36 16.25 -10.54 15.03
CA GLU A 36 15.89 -11.88 15.53
C GLU A 36 14.46 -12.27 15.16
N THR A 37 13.56 -11.27 15.12
CA THR A 37 12.14 -11.46 14.79
C THR A 37 11.76 -10.62 13.59
N VAL A 38 11.06 -11.24 12.64
CA VAL A 38 10.50 -10.59 11.44
C VAL A 38 9.02 -10.91 11.30
N VAL A 39 8.26 -10.00 10.69
CA VAL A 39 6.83 -10.24 10.40
C VAL A 39 6.63 -11.25 9.28
N PHE A 40 7.57 -11.33 8.33
CA PHE A 40 7.64 -12.39 7.33
C PHE A 40 9.07 -12.50 6.74
N SER A 41 9.32 -13.64 6.11
CA SER A 41 10.52 -13.90 5.32
C SER A 41 10.15 -14.33 3.90
N LEU A 42 10.82 -13.74 2.91
CA LEU A 42 10.71 -14.10 1.51
C LEU A 42 12.03 -14.71 1.01
N SER A 43 11.99 -15.90 0.43
CA SER A 43 13.07 -16.45 -0.39
C SER A 43 12.77 -16.21 -1.87
N VAL A 44 13.73 -15.69 -2.63
CA VAL A 44 13.59 -15.45 -4.07
C VAL A 44 14.55 -16.38 -4.82
N GLU A 45 14.01 -17.14 -5.77
CA GLU A 45 14.76 -18.10 -6.56
C GLU A 45 14.25 -18.18 -8.00
N GLY A 46 15.12 -18.57 -8.93
CA GLY A 46 14.69 -18.97 -10.27
C GLY A 46 14.15 -20.40 -10.25
N GLY A 47 13.19 -20.70 -11.11
CA GLY A 47 12.65 -22.06 -11.21
C GLY A 47 11.46 -22.20 -12.14
N GLU A 48 10.89 -23.39 -12.14
CA GLU A 48 9.69 -23.71 -12.91
C GLU A 48 8.40 -23.26 -12.22
N PRO A 49 7.34 -22.95 -12.99
CA PRO A 49 6.05 -22.60 -12.43
C PRO A 49 5.51 -23.70 -11.50
N PRO A 50 4.95 -23.35 -10.33
CA PRO A 50 4.29 -24.33 -9.49
C PRO A 50 3.00 -24.83 -10.14
N ALA A 51 2.63 -26.08 -9.90
CA ALA A 51 1.26 -26.53 -10.17
C ALA A 51 0.32 -25.86 -9.16
N TYR A 52 -0.75 -25.20 -9.65
CA TYR A 52 -1.76 -24.58 -8.81
C TYR A 52 -3.11 -24.49 -9.52
N VAL A 53 -4.19 -24.35 -8.74
CA VAL A 53 -5.55 -24.09 -9.22
C VAL A 53 -5.87 -22.61 -9.00
N GLU A 54 -6.24 -21.91 -10.07
CA GLU A 54 -6.72 -20.53 -10.01
C GLU A 54 -8.05 -20.45 -9.27
N GLU A 55 -8.12 -19.57 -8.29
CA GLU A 55 -9.34 -19.27 -7.52
C GLU A 55 -9.93 -17.92 -7.93
N ILE A 56 -9.08 -16.88 -8.00
CA ILE A 56 -9.49 -15.48 -8.21
C ILE A 56 -8.47 -14.79 -9.10
N ARG A 57 -8.93 -13.92 -9.99
CA ARG A 57 -8.09 -13.07 -10.84
C ARG A 57 -8.46 -11.60 -10.68
N GLN A 58 -7.43 -10.76 -10.55
CA GLN A 58 -7.55 -9.30 -10.53
C GLN A 58 -6.72 -8.74 -11.68
N ASP A 59 -7.30 -7.82 -12.45
CA ASP A 59 -6.65 -7.15 -13.59
C ASP A 59 -6.81 -5.64 -13.41
N ASP A 60 -5.68 -4.93 -13.40
CA ASP A 60 -5.62 -3.47 -13.37
C ASP A 60 -4.58 -2.98 -14.38
N GLU A 61 -5.04 -2.26 -15.41
CA GLU A 61 -4.21 -1.68 -16.48
C GLU A 61 -3.17 -2.64 -17.11
N GLY A 62 -3.48 -3.95 -17.22
CA GLY A 62 -2.60 -4.96 -17.83
C GLY A 62 -1.62 -5.63 -16.87
N GLN A 63 -1.64 -5.25 -15.59
CA GLN A 63 -1.06 -6.00 -14.49
C GLN A 63 -2.11 -6.95 -13.92
N VAL A 64 -1.80 -8.24 -13.92
CA VAL A 64 -2.74 -9.27 -13.43
C VAL A 64 -2.14 -9.97 -12.23
N ILE A 65 -2.93 -10.09 -11.16
CA ILE A 65 -2.63 -10.94 -10.01
C ILE A 65 -3.63 -12.09 -10.00
N ILE A 66 -3.13 -13.32 -10.12
CA ILE A 66 -3.94 -14.53 -10.02
C ILE A 66 -3.69 -15.16 -8.65
N CYS A 67 -4.74 -15.28 -7.85
CA CYS A 67 -4.71 -15.99 -6.58
C CYS A 67 -5.16 -17.44 -6.81
N GLY A 68 -4.47 -18.39 -6.17
CA GLY A 68 -4.82 -19.79 -6.26
C GLY A 68 -4.20 -20.62 -5.14
N ARG A 69 -4.21 -21.95 -5.32
CA ARG A 69 -3.59 -22.89 -4.37
C ARG A 69 -2.84 -24.03 -5.02
N THR A 70 -1.74 -24.44 -4.42
CA THR A 70 -1.03 -25.68 -4.80
C THR A 70 -1.88 -26.91 -4.46
N PRO A 71 -1.58 -28.11 -5.01
CA PRO A 71 -2.19 -29.36 -4.56
C PRO A 71 -2.04 -29.64 -3.07
N ALA A 72 -1.02 -29.07 -2.42
CA ALA A 72 -0.81 -29.15 -0.97
C ALA A 72 -1.63 -28.12 -0.17
N GLY A 73 -2.40 -27.26 -0.84
CA GLY A 73 -3.27 -26.24 -0.23
C GLY A 73 -2.59 -24.90 0.08
N GLU A 74 -1.33 -24.73 -0.31
CA GLU A 74 -0.57 -23.50 -0.08
C GLU A 74 -1.10 -22.36 -0.96
N PRO A 75 -1.34 -21.15 -0.42
CA PRO A 75 -1.69 -19.98 -1.22
C PRO A 75 -0.62 -19.65 -2.27
N VAL A 76 -1.06 -19.35 -3.49
CA VAL A 76 -0.23 -18.92 -4.61
C VAL A 76 -0.72 -17.58 -5.15
N PHE A 77 0.21 -16.68 -5.45
CA PHE A 77 -0.05 -15.45 -6.20
C PHE A 77 0.84 -15.43 -7.45
N GLU A 78 0.25 -15.52 -8.63
CA GLU A 78 0.97 -15.31 -9.89
C GLU A 78 0.87 -13.84 -10.30
N TYR A 79 2.01 -13.25 -10.62
CA TYR A 79 2.11 -11.89 -11.14
C TYR A 79 2.32 -11.94 -12.65
N ARG A 80 1.46 -11.29 -13.43
CA ARG A 80 1.59 -11.21 -14.90
C ARG A 80 1.62 -9.78 -15.38
N TRP A 81 2.38 -9.56 -16.45
CA TRP A 81 2.46 -8.31 -17.18
C TRP A 81 2.47 -8.58 -18.68
N GLY A 82 1.60 -7.90 -19.43
CA GLY A 82 1.51 -8.07 -20.90
C GLY A 82 1.25 -9.53 -21.31
N GLY A 83 0.46 -10.26 -20.51
CA GLY A 83 0.14 -11.67 -20.73
C GLY A 83 1.24 -12.67 -20.35
N LYS A 84 2.41 -12.22 -19.89
CA LYS A 84 3.52 -13.10 -19.46
C LYS A 84 3.63 -13.13 -17.94
N SER A 85 4.00 -14.28 -17.40
CA SER A 85 4.22 -14.45 -15.96
C SER A 85 5.60 -13.90 -15.57
N ALA A 86 5.61 -13.03 -14.56
CA ALA A 86 6.81 -12.48 -13.95
C ALA A 86 7.33 -13.38 -12.81
N GLY A 87 6.41 -14.04 -12.10
CA GLY A 87 6.74 -15.00 -11.06
C GLY A 87 5.53 -15.47 -10.27
N TRP A 88 5.77 -16.42 -9.37
CA TRP A 88 4.79 -17.05 -8.49
C TRP A 88 5.26 -16.96 -7.05
N LEU A 89 4.46 -16.32 -6.21
CA LEU A 89 4.65 -16.30 -4.77
C LEU A 89 3.86 -17.45 -4.13
N ILE A 90 4.56 -18.38 -3.48
CA ILE A 90 3.98 -19.46 -2.70
C ILE A 90 4.15 -19.12 -1.22
N CYS A 91 3.07 -19.14 -0.46
CA CYS A 91 3.06 -18.74 0.95
C CYS A 91 2.73 -19.89 1.89
N SER A 92 3.24 -19.84 3.12
CA SER A 92 2.65 -20.55 4.24
C SER A 92 1.24 -20.02 4.53
N ALA A 93 0.41 -20.83 5.20
CA ALA A 93 -0.98 -20.48 5.52
C ALA A 93 -1.14 -19.24 6.43
N ASP A 94 -0.07 -18.84 7.12
CA ASP A 94 0.03 -17.65 7.97
C ASP A 94 0.79 -16.47 7.31
N TYR A 95 1.26 -16.65 6.07
CA TYR A 95 2.03 -15.66 5.30
C TYR A 95 3.38 -15.25 5.92
N VAL A 96 3.87 -15.96 6.94
CA VAL A 96 5.14 -15.65 7.62
C VAL A 96 6.35 -16.18 6.84
N ARG A 97 6.20 -17.27 6.08
CA ARG A 97 7.27 -17.85 5.26
C ARG A 97 6.79 -18.03 3.83
N SER A 98 7.54 -17.48 2.90
CA SER A 98 7.13 -17.51 1.49
C SER A 98 8.33 -17.66 0.56
N ARG A 99 8.04 -18.19 -0.63
CA ARG A 99 9.01 -18.37 -1.70
C ARG A 99 8.47 -17.77 -2.98
N LEU A 100 9.24 -16.89 -3.60
CA LEU A 100 8.95 -16.32 -4.91
C LEU A 100 9.82 -17.02 -5.95
N VAL A 101 9.16 -17.74 -6.86
CA VAL A 101 9.78 -18.27 -8.08
C VAL A 101 9.68 -17.21 -9.16
N VAL A 102 10.80 -16.65 -9.59
CA VAL A 102 10.85 -15.62 -10.64
C VAL A 102 11.14 -16.24 -12.01
N THR A 103 10.62 -15.60 -13.06
CA THR A 103 11.07 -15.89 -14.44
C THR A 103 12.25 -14.99 -14.80
N ASP A 104 12.81 -15.18 -16.01
CA ASP A 104 13.86 -14.30 -16.55
C ASP A 104 13.32 -12.90 -16.88
N GLY A 105 12.00 -12.74 -17.01
CA GLY A 105 11.35 -11.48 -17.37
C GLY A 105 10.66 -10.82 -16.18
N TYR A 106 10.72 -9.50 -16.11
CA TYR A 106 9.95 -8.71 -15.14
C TYR A 106 10.23 -9.04 -13.66
N GLN A 107 11.46 -9.47 -13.33
CA GLN A 107 11.84 -9.85 -11.96
C GLN A 107 11.58 -8.74 -10.93
N LYS A 108 11.86 -7.46 -11.26
CA LYS A 108 11.54 -6.33 -10.39
C LYS A 108 10.04 -6.29 -10.04
N LEU A 109 9.18 -6.42 -11.05
CA LEU A 109 7.73 -6.44 -10.88
C LEU A 109 7.28 -7.63 -10.00
N ALA A 110 7.88 -8.81 -10.18
CA ALA A 110 7.57 -9.97 -9.35
C ALA A 110 7.96 -9.73 -7.88
N VAL A 111 9.17 -9.23 -7.63
CA VAL A 111 9.67 -8.95 -6.26
C VAL A 111 8.84 -7.86 -5.59
N ASP A 112 8.55 -6.76 -6.29
CA ASP A 112 7.77 -5.65 -5.74
C ASP A 112 6.37 -6.08 -5.35
N ASN A 113 5.67 -6.79 -6.23
CA ASN A 113 4.33 -7.27 -5.94
C ASN A 113 4.32 -8.35 -4.85
N ALA A 114 5.32 -9.23 -4.83
CA ALA A 114 5.45 -10.24 -3.77
C ALA A 114 5.60 -9.60 -2.39
N LEU A 115 6.52 -8.63 -2.27
CA LEU A 115 6.74 -7.94 -1.01
C LEU A 115 5.54 -7.09 -0.60
N MET A 116 4.89 -6.42 -1.55
CA MET A 116 3.66 -5.65 -1.29
C MET A 116 2.52 -6.53 -0.76
N VAL A 117 2.25 -7.66 -1.44
CA VAL A 117 1.20 -8.61 -1.04
C VAL A 117 1.53 -9.23 0.31
N LEU A 118 2.77 -9.70 0.52
CA LEU A 118 3.17 -10.28 1.80
C LEU A 118 3.05 -9.27 2.93
N TYR A 119 3.49 -8.04 2.72
CA TYR A 119 3.38 -7.00 3.72
C TYR A 119 1.93 -6.73 4.07
N ALA A 120 1.06 -6.48 3.09
CA ALA A 120 -0.36 -6.23 3.32
C ALA A 120 -1.04 -7.36 4.11
N LEU A 121 -0.72 -8.64 3.81
CA LEU A 121 -1.31 -9.78 4.48
C LEU A 121 -0.72 -10.05 5.87
N ALA A 122 0.61 -10.01 6.01
CA ALA A 122 1.30 -10.29 7.27
C ALA A 122 1.03 -9.20 8.32
N THR A 123 0.85 -7.94 7.91
CA THR A 123 0.62 -6.83 8.84
C THR A 123 -0.85 -6.52 9.10
N ALA A 124 -1.80 -7.14 8.37
CA ALA A 124 -3.24 -6.84 8.49
C ALA A 124 -3.77 -6.95 9.94
N ARG A 125 -3.21 -7.88 10.72
CA ARG A 125 -3.60 -8.12 12.12
C ARG A 125 -2.83 -7.26 13.14
N LEU A 126 -1.92 -6.44 12.66
CA LEU A 126 -1.02 -5.60 13.47
C LEU A 126 -1.45 -4.13 13.42
N GLN A 127 -2.76 -3.88 13.31
CA GLN A 127 -3.36 -2.54 13.18
C GLN A 127 -2.70 -1.70 12.07
N THR A 128 -2.35 -2.36 10.97
CA THR A 128 -1.58 -1.79 9.87
C THR A 128 -2.26 -2.13 8.56
N ALA A 129 -2.48 -1.12 7.73
CA ALA A 129 -3.12 -1.26 6.42
C ALA A 129 -2.30 -0.54 5.35
N LEU A 130 -2.20 -1.18 4.19
CA LEU A 130 -1.62 -0.60 2.99
C LEU A 130 -2.75 0.03 2.16
N PHE A 131 -2.65 1.32 1.90
CA PHE A 131 -3.70 2.08 1.22
C PHE A 131 -3.33 2.37 -0.23
N HIS A 132 -4.23 2.14 -1.17
CA HIS A 132 -4.15 2.71 -2.50
C HIS A 132 -4.53 4.21 -2.48
N ALA A 133 -3.54 5.06 -2.21
CA ALA A 133 -3.70 6.48 -1.91
C ALA A 133 -2.46 7.30 -2.26
N ALA A 134 -2.62 8.61 -2.47
CA ALA A 134 -1.49 9.55 -2.40
C ALA A 134 -1.47 10.21 -1.01
N ALA A 135 -0.29 10.43 -0.45
CA ALA A 135 -0.11 11.02 0.88
C ALA A 135 0.89 12.17 0.84
N VAL A 136 0.56 13.26 1.53
CA VAL A 136 1.42 14.44 1.68
C VAL A 136 1.58 14.80 3.15
N SER A 137 2.70 15.44 3.49
CA SER A 137 2.91 16.07 4.78
C SER A 137 2.72 17.58 4.69
N TYR A 138 2.07 18.16 5.68
CA TYR A 138 1.90 19.61 5.84
C TYR A 138 1.81 19.94 7.34
N LYS A 139 2.62 20.90 7.81
CA LYS A 139 2.70 21.30 9.23
C LYS A 139 2.85 20.09 10.17
N ASP A 140 3.85 19.25 9.90
CA ASP A 140 4.19 18.04 10.67
C ASP A 140 3.07 16.99 10.80
N CYS A 141 2.06 17.05 9.93
CA CYS A 141 0.95 16.11 9.88
C CYS A 141 0.80 15.52 8.47
N ALA A 142 0.24 14.32 8.36
CA ALA A 142 -0.08 13.68 7.09
C ALA A 142 -1.55 13.85 6.69
N TYR A 143 -1.77 13.96 5.38
CA TYR A 143 -3.06 13.98 4.74
C TYR A 143 -3.08 12.99 3.57
N MET A 144 -4.15 12.21 3.44
CA MET A 144 -4.29 11.17 2.42
C MET A 144 -5.40 11.50 1.44
N PHE A 145 -5.15 11.22 0.16
CA PHE A 145 -6.10 11.36 -0.93
C PHE A 145 -6.45 9.99 -1.49
N LEU A 146 -7.71 9.59 -1.29
CA LEU A 146 -8.31 8.35 -1.78
C LEU A 146 -9.10 8.60 -3.06
N GLY A 147 -9.42 7.53 -3.77
CA GLY A 147 -10.24 7.60 -4.98
C GLY A 147 -9.99 6.41 -5.89
N LYS A 148 -10.97 6.11 -6.75
CA LYS A 148 -10.84 5.06 -7.77
C LYS A 148 -9.61 5.31 -8.64
N SER A 149 -9.06 4.26 -9.24
CA SER A 149 -8.00 4.42 -10.24
C SER A 149 -8.44 5.43 -11.32
N GLY A 150 -7.52 6.30 -11.73
CA GLY A 150 -7.80 7.41 -12.65
C GLY A 150 -8.48 8.67 -12.07
N THR A 151 -8.90 8.69 -10.80
CA THR A 151 -9.63 9.84 -10.22
C THR A 151 -8.75 11.08 -9.99
N GLY A 152 -7.42 10.92 -9.98
CA GLY A 152 -6.47 12.04 -9.87
C GLY A 152 -5.81 12.22 -8.49
N LYS A 153 -5.64 11.16 -7.70
CA LYS A 153 -4.96 11.18 -6.38
C LYS A 153 -3.58 11.85 -6.43
N SER A 154 -2.68 11.34 -7.29
CA SER A 154 -1.35 11.90 -7.53
C SER A 154 -1.40 13.33 -8.07
N THR A 155 -2.38 13.63 -8.94
CA THR A 155 -2.60 14.98 -9.44
C THR A 155 -2.93 15.94 -8.30
N HIS A 156 -3.82 15.55 -7.38
CA HIS A 156 -4.20 16.38 -6.25
C HIS A 156 -3.06 16.58 -5.24
N ALA A 157 -2.29 15.53 -4.96
CA ALA A 157 -1.06 15.64 -4.15
C ALA A 157 -0.06 16.64 -4.75
N ARG A 158 0.14 16.59 -6.08
CA ARG A 158 0.99 17.54 -6.79
C ARG A 158 0.44 18.97 -6.75
N LEU A 159 -0.87 19.16 -6.86
CA LEU A 159 -1.48 20.49 -6.72
C LEU A 159 -1.22 21.07 -5.32
N TRP A 160 -1.27 20.25 -4.27
CA TRP A 160 -0.88 20.69 -2.93
C TRP A 160 0.59 21.11 -2.87
N GLN A 161 1.51 20.30 -3.41
CA GLN A 161 2.94 20.63 -3.46
C GLN A 161 3.23 21.92 -4.25
N GLN A 162 2.44 22.19 -5.30
CA GLN A 162 2.65 23.34 -6.17
C GLN A 162 2.12 24.65 -5.57
N TYR A 163 0.99 24.61 -4.87
CA TYR A 163 0.24 25.81 -4.50
C TYR A 163 0.17 26.10 -3.00
N ILE A 164 0.62 25.16 -2.16
CA ILE A 164 0.63 25.28 -0.70
C ILE A 164 2.07 25.13 -0.21
N GLU A 165 2.60 26.20 0.38
CA GLU A 165 3.97 26.23 0.89
C GLU A 165 4.17 25.25 2.06
N GLY A 166 5.31 24.54 2.06
CA GLY A 166 5.66 23.58 3.11
C GLY A 166 5.00 22.20 2.96
N VAL A 167 4.36 21.91 1.82
CA VAL A 167 3.87 20.56 1.51
C VAL A 167 4.99 19.71 0.91
N GLU A 168 5.12 18.48 1.40
CA GLU A 168 5.98 17.46 0.79
C GLU A 168 5.22 16.16 0.49
N LEU A 169 5.64 15.44 -0.54
CA LEU A 169 5.09 14.11 -0.85
C LEU A 169 5.66 13.07 0.13
N VAL A 170 4.77 12.27 0.72
CA VAL A 170 5.11 11.14 1.59
C VAL A 170 5.13 9.83 0.79
N ASN A 171 4.10 9.60 -0.03
CA ASN A 171 4.01 8.45 -0.95
C ASN A 171 2.95 8.73 -2.03
N ASP A 172 3.14 8.23 -3.25
CA ASP A 172 2.24 8.54 -4.39
C ASP A 172 1.16 7.47 -4.65
N ASP A 173 1.22 6.30 -4.02
CA ASP A 173 0.32 5.20 -4.38
C ASP A 173 0.00 4.19 -3.27
N ASN A 174 1.00 3.74 -2.50
CA ASN A 174 0.82 2.74 -1.45
C ASN A 174 1.40 3.18 -0.09
N PRO A 175 0.97 4.32 0.49
CA PRO A 175 1.32 4.67 1.87
C PRO A 175 0.83 3.60 2.84
N VAL A 176 1.58 3.43 3.92
CA VAL A 176 1.18 2.55 5.03
C VAL A 176 0.54 3.41 6.11
N VAL A 177 -0.61 2.97 6.62
CA VAL A 177 -1.22 3.54 7.82
C VAL A 177 -1.11 2.52 8.94
N ARG A 178 -0.65 2.96 10.11
CA ARG A 178 -0.60 2.15 11.32
C ARG A 178 -1.26 2.88 12.48
N ILE A 179 -2.06 2.18 13.26
CA ILE A 179 -2.53 2.64 14.57
C ILE A 179 -1.45 2.28 15.60
N MET A 180 -0.94 3.29 16.28
CA MET A 180 0.09 3.15 17.32
C MET A 180 -0.53 2.69 18.65
N ASP A 181 0.30 2.31 19.61
CA ASP A 181 -0.16 1.77 20.91
C ASP A 181 -0.97 2.79 21.74
N ASP A 182 -0.79 4.09 21.47
CA ASP A 182 -1.58 5.18 22.06
C ASP A 182 -2.91 5.43 21.34
N GLY A 183 -3.23 4.64 20.31
CA GLY A 183 -4.43 4.76 19.48
C GLY A 183 -4.32 5.79 18.35
N GLN A 184 -3.19 6.49 18.21
CA GLN A 184 -3.02 7.49 17.16
C GLN A 184 -2.72 6.83 15.81
N ALA A 185 -3.41 7.27 14.77
CA ALA A 185 -3.12 6.87 13.40
C ALA A 185 -1.93 7.66 12.84
N TRP A 186 -0.98 6.94 12.21
CA TRP A 186 0.19 7.50 11.56
C TRP A 186 0.28 7.02 10.11
N VAL A 187 0.74 7.90 9.22
CA VAL A 187 1.08 7.57 7.83
C VAL A 187 2.59 7.45 7.68
N PHE A 188 3.02 6.43 6.96
CA PHE A 188 4.41 6.16 6.64
C PHE A 188 4.59 6.13 5.12
N GLY A 189 5.72 6.68 4.68
CA GLY A 189 6.24 6.37 3.36
C GLY A 189 6.56 4.88 3.24
N SER A 190 6.61 4.37 2.02
CA SER A 190 6.77 2.95 1.73
C SER A 190 7.64 2.77 0.47
N PRO A 191 8.20 1.56 0.26
CA PRO A 191 8.95 1.24 -0.97
C PRO A 191 8.02 1.07 -2.19
N TRP A 192 6.70 1.11 -1.99
CA TRP A 192 5.69 0.99 -3.04
C TRP A 192 5.14 2.38 -3.33
N SER A 193 5.63 3.01 -4.40
CA SER A 193 5.15 4.30 -4.88
C SER A 193 4.78 4.17 -6.35
N GLY A 194 3.82 4.97 -6.79
CA GLY A 194 3.26 4.90 -8.13
C GLY A 194 4.19 5.47 -9.19
N LYS A 195 3.60 6.18 -10.16
CA LYS A 195 4.35 6.77 -11.29
C LYS A 195 5.39 7.80 -10.83
N THR A 196 5.21 8.41 -9.66
CA THR A 196 6.20 9.29 -9.04
C THR A 196 7.04 8.48 -8.04
N PRO A 197 8.33 8.21 -8.32
CA PRO A 197 9.22 7.56 -7.36
C PRO A 197 9.35 8.41 -6.08
N CYS A 198 8.90 7.88 -4.95
CA CYS A 198 8.96 8.53 -3.65
C CYS A 198 9.16 7.46 -2.55
N TYR A 199 10.43 7.10 -2.32
CA TYR A 199 10.81 6.03 -1.40
C TYR A 199 11.43 6.63 -0.14
N ARG A 200 10.59 7.24 0.70
CA ARG A 200 11.05 8.02 1.86
C ARG A 200 10.68 7.31 3.17
N PRO A 201 11.62 7.02 4.06
CA PRO A 201 11.34 6.45 5.39
C PRO A 201 10.89 7.55 6.37
N VAL A 202 9.85 8.30 5.99
CA VAL A 202 9.26 9.39 6.79
C VAL A 202 7.90 8.97 7.35
N SER A 203 7.50 9.59 8.45
CA SER A 203 6.21 9.30 9.10
C SER A 203 5.62 10.52 9.78
N TYR A 204 4.30 10.66 9.72
CA TYR A 204 3.58 11.77 10.35
C TYR A 204 2.23 11.31 10.92
N PRO A 205 1.73 11.95 11.99
CA PRO A 205 0.37 11.75 12.46
C PRO A 205 -0.66 12.03 11.37
N LEU A 206 -1.62 11.13 11.19
CA LEU A 206 -2.68 11.28 10.21
C LEU A 206 -3.76 12.25 10.73
N LYS A 207 -3.98 13.36 10.03
CA LYS A 207 -4.97 14.38 10.42
C LYS A 207 -6.18 14.47 9.51
N GLY A 208 -6.09 13.99 8.27
CA GLY A 208 -7.23 13.99 7.36
C GLY A 208 -7.10 13.00 6.22
N ILE A 209 -8.24 12.44 5.84
CA ILE A 209 -8.39 11.57 4.67
C ILE A 209 -9.46 12.21 3.79
N VAL A 210 -9.19 12.30 2.49
CA VAL A 210 -10.10 12.91 1.52
C VAL A 210 -10.37 11.90 0.41
N LEU A 211 -11.61 11.47 0.26
CA LEU A 211 -12.08 10.75 -0.91
C LEU A 211 -12.30 11.76 -2.05
N LEU A 212 -11.62 11.58 -3.17
CA LEU A 212 -11.77 12.42 -4.35
C LEU A 212 -12.83 11.85 -5.29
N SER A 213 -13.55 12.75 -5.96
CA SER A 213 -14.32 12.44 -7.16
C SER A 213 -14.30 13.62 -8.13
N GLN A 214 -14.28 13.33 -9.44
CA GLN A 214 -14.32 14.37 -10.45
C GLN A 214 -15.71 15.04 -10.52
N ALA A 215 -15.73 16.36 -10.57
CA ALA A 215 -16.94 17.15 -10.72
C ALA A 215 -16.64 18.47 -11.48
N PRO A 216 -17.65 19.12 -12.08
CA PRO A 216 -17.46 20.41 -12.76
C PRO A 216 -17.38 21.61 -11.78
N TYR A 217 -17.18 21.34 -10.49
CA TYR A 217 -17.09 22.32 -9.41
C TYR A 217 -16.25 21.78 -8.26
N ASN A 218 -15.86 22.65 -7.33
CA ASN A 218 -15.15 22.30 -6.10
C ASN A 218 -16.10 22.36 -4.90
N LYS A 219 -16.35 21.22 -4.25
CA LYS A 219 -17.20 21.10 -3.06
C LYS A 219 -16.64 20.04 -2.12
N ILE A 220 -16.44 20.40 -0.86
CA ILE A 220 -15.95 19.49 0.18
C ILE A 220 -16.97 19.31 1.29
N GLU A 221 -17.20 18.06 1.72
CA GLU A 221 -18.11 17.73 2.80
C GLU A 221 -17.55 16.67 3.75
N ARG A 222 -17.93 16.76 5.02
CA ARG A 222 -17.44 15.85 6.05
C ARG A 222 -18.22 14.54 6.00
N LEU A 223 -17.52 13.42 5.83
CA LEU A 223 -18.09 12.09 6.00
C LEU A 223 -18.01 11.65 7.47
N ARG A 224 -19.03 10.94 7.95
CA ARG A 224 -19.11 10.45 9.33
C ARG A 224 -19.66 9.03 9.39
N GLY A 225 -19.30 8.31 10.45
CA GLY A 225 -19.80 6.97 10.74
C GLY A 225 -19.65 6.04 9.54
N ILE A 226 -20.77 5.47 9.08
CA ILE A 226 -20.78 4.50 7.98
C ILE A 226 -20.27 5.08 6.66
N GLN A 227 -20.46 6.38 6.39
CA GLN A 227 -19.97 7.00 5.16
C GLN A 227 -18.45 7.11 5.16
N ALA A 228 -17.85 7.46 6.31
CA ALA A 228 -16.40 7.48 6.47
C ALA A 228 -15.83 6.08 6.30
N TYR A 229 -16.42 5.08 6.95
CA TYR A 229 -16.02 3.68 6.81
C TYR A 229 -16.09 3.20 5.35
N ALA A 230 -17.21 3.43 4.67
CA ALA A 230 -17.41 3.03 3.28
C ALA A 230 -16.46 3.72 2.29
N ALA A 231 -15.94 4.91 2.63
CA ALA A 231 -14.93 5.60 1.83
C ALA A 231 -13.54 4.98 1.96
N LEU A 232 -13.22 4.33 3.08
CA LEU A 232 -11.90 3.73 3.34
C LEU A 232 -11.75 2.33 2.73
N VAL A 233 -12.77 1.48 2.92
CA VAL A 233 -12.74 0.05 2.56
C VAL A 233 -12.23 -0.23 1.14
N PRO A 234 -12.67 0.48 0.08
CA PRO A 234 -12.24 0.19 -1.29
C PRO A 234 -10.78 0.56 -1.56
N SER A 235 -10.17 1.38 -0.70
CA SER A 235 -8.81 1.89 -0.87
C SER A 235 -7.77 1.11 -0.07
N ILE A 236 -8.14 0.00 0.57
CA ILE A 236 -7.20 -0.81 1.36
C ILE A 236 -6.97 -2.15 0.67
N SER A 237 -5.70 -2.46 0.43
CA SER A 237 -5.26 -3.72 -0.16
C SER A 237 -5.44 -4.85 0.86
N GLY A 238 -6.06 -5.96 0.45
CA GLY A 238 -6.25 -7.10 1.35
C GLY A 238 -7.05 -8.27 0.78
N LYS A 239 -6.83 -9.45 1.36
CA LYS A 239 -7.54 -10.69 1.05
C LYS A 239 -8.79 -10.82 1.91
N ARG A 240 -9.83 -10.02 1.62
CA ARG A 240 -11.04 -9.90 2.47
C ARG A 240 -11.88 -11.18 2.62
N TRP A 241 -11.59 -12.23 1.84
CA TRP A 241 -12.21 -13.56 2.01
C TRP A 241 -11.44 -14.48 2.96
N ASP A 242 -10.27 -14.08 3.46
CA ASP A 242 -9.65 -14.70 4.63
C ASP A 242 -10.15 -13.96 5.88
N GLU A 243 -10.85 -14.68 6.76
CA GLU A 243 -11.45 -14.13 7.98
C GLU A 243 -10.43 -13.40 8.86
N ARG A 244 -9.24 -13.97 9.04
CA ARG A 244 -8.20 -13.39 9.91
C ARG A 244 -7.65 -12.08 9.36
N ILE A 245 -7.55 -11.98 8.04
CA ILE A 245 -7.11 -10.76 7.35
C ILE A 245 -8.23 -9.73 7.38
N ALA A 246 -9.46 -10.17 7.07
CA ALA A 246 -10.63 -9.30 7.10
C ALA A 246 -10.79 -8.64 8.47
N ASP A 247 -10.77 -9.41 9.57
CA ASP A 247 -10.95 -8.87 10.92
C ASP A 247 -9.93 -7.79 11.27
N GLY A 248 -8.65 -8.01 10.96
CA GLY A 248 -7.59 -7.03 11.22
C GLY A 248 -7.76 -5.74 10.42
N LEU A 249 -8.16 -5.85 9.15
CA LEU A 249 -8.45 -4.68 8.31
C LEU A 249 -9.68 -3.92 8.82
N HIS A 250 -10.76 -4.62 9.19
CA HIS A 250 -11.97 -3.99 9.75
C HIS A 250 -11.67 -3.24 11.05
N GLN A 251 -10.80 -3.77 11.91
CA GLN A 251 -10.38 -3.07 13.14
C GLN A 251 -9.64 -1.76 12.82
N THR A 252 -8.72 -1.80 11.85
CA THR A 252 -7.98 -0.62 11.40
C THR A 252 -8.93 0.41 10.78
N GLU A 253 -9.82 -0.02 9.89
CA GLU A 253 -10.82 0.82 9.21
C GLU A 253 -11.78 1.48 10.20
N ASN A 254 -12.30 0.73 11.17
CA ASN A 254 -13.19 1.24 12.20
C ASN A 254 -12.49 2.29 13.06
N THR A 255 -11.23 2.05 13.44
CA THR A 255 -10.43 3.01 14.21
C THR A 255 -10.24 4.30 13.43
N LEU A 256 -9.90 4.22 12.15
CA LEU A 256 -9.73 5.38 11.28
C LEU A 256 -11.05 6.14 11.08
N ALA A 257 -12.13 5.44 10.74
CA ALA A 257 -13.44 6.06 10.53
C ALA A 257 -14.00 6.75 11.78
N SER A 258 -13.60 6.30 12.97
CA SER A 258 -14.05 6.86 14.26
C SER A 258 -13.21 8.05 14.72
N HIS A 259 -11.89 8.06 14.45
CA HIS A 259 -10.97 9.02 15.06
C HIS A 259 -10.31 9.98 14.06
N VAL A 260 -10.22 9.62 12.78
CA VAL A 260 -9.61 10.45 11.75
C VAL A 260 -10.69 11.17 10.94
N PRO A 261 -10.58 12.48 10.75
CA PRO A 261 -11.38 13.21 9.78
C PRO A 261 -11.37 12.64 8.36
N VAL A 262 -12.52 12.15 7.91
CA VAL A 262 -12.74 11.72 6.52
C VAL A 262 -13.65 12.72 5.80
N TRP A 263 -13.24 13.15 4.62
CA TRP A 263 -13.95 14.12 3.79
C TRP A 263 -14.20 13.56 2.40
N HIS A 264 -15.21 14.07 1.72
CA HIS A 264 -15.44 13.85 0.29
C HIS A 264 -15.25 15.17 -0.43
N LEU A 265 -14.36 15.18 -1.42
CA LEU A 265 -14.09 16.33 -2.27
C LEU A 265 -14.49 16.00 -3.71
N GLU A 266 -15.54 16.67 -4.16
CA GLU A 266 -15.91 16.79 -5.57
C GLU A 266 -15.08 17.94 -6.15
N CYS A 267 -14.26 17.68 -7.17
CA CYS A 267 -13.33 18.71 -7.65
C CYS A 267 -12.96 18.66 -9.14
N LEU A 268 -12.58 19.85 -9.61
CA LEU A 268 -11.73 20.07 -10.78
C LEU A 268 -10.25 19.84 -10.40
N PRO A 269 -9.37 19.50 -11.35
CA PRO A 269 -7.94 19.33 -11.10
C PRO A 269 -7.19 20.68 -11.13
N ASP A 270 -7.61 21.64 -10.30
CA ASP A 270 -7.09 23.02 -10.28
C ASP A 270 -6.57 23.48 -8.90
N GLU A 271 -5.94 24.66 -8.89
CA GLU A 271 -5.44 25.29 -7.67
C GLU A 271 -6.54 25.52 -6.62
N ALA A 272 -7.73 25.93 -7.06
CA ALA A 272 -8.85 26.23 -6.17
C ALA A 272 -9.28 24.97 -5.39
N ALA A 273 -9.25 23.79 -6.01
CA ALA A 273 -9.51 22.52 -5.36
C ALA A 273 -8.48 22.19 -4.27
N ALA A 274 -7.18 22.45 -4.52
CA ALA A 274 -6.15 22.23 -3.52
C ALA A 274 -6.30 23.18 -2.32
N ARG A 275 -6.59 24.47 -2.57
CA ARG A 275 -6.76 25.49 -1.53
C ARG A 275 -7.97 25.20 -0.64
N ILE A 276 -9.15 24.99 -1.22
CA ILE A 276 -10.36 24.68 -0.43
C ILE A 276 -10.18 23.40 0.39
N CYS A 277 -9.51 22.39 -0.18
CA CYS A 277 -9.20 21.15 0.51
C CYS A 277 -8.32 21.42 1.75
N ASN A 278 -7.18 22.08 1.55
CA ASN A 278 -6.23 22.38 2.63
C ASN A 278 -6.83 23.26 3.72
N GLU A 279 -7.48 24.36 3.35
CA GLU A 279 -8.11 25.29 4.28
C GLU A 279 -9.20 24.61 5.13
N THR A 280 -9.92 23.64 4.55
CA THR A 280 -10.99 22.92 5.27
C THR A 280 -10.45 21.85 6.22
N ILE A 281 -9.43 21.09 5.79
CA ILE A 281 -8.99 19.89 6.53
C ILE A 281 -7.80 20.13 7.46
N SER A 282 -7.07 21.23 7.29
CA SER A 282 -5.90 21.58 8.11
C SER A 282 -6.16 22.72 9.12
N ALA A 283 -7.41 23.16 9.23
CA ALA A 283 -7.88 24.15 10.20
C ALA A 283 -7.94 23.59 11.64
#